data_AF-A0A6H1C9Q9-F1
#
_entry.id   AF-A0A6H1C9Q9-F1
#
_cell.length_a   1.000
_cell.length_b   1.000
_cell.length_c   1.000
_cell.angle_alpha   90.00
_cell.angle_beta   90.00
_cell.angle_gamma   90.00
#
_symmetry.space_group_name_H-M   'P 1'
#
loop_
_entity.id
_entity.type
_entity.pdbx_description
1 polymer ?
#
loop_
_entity_poly.entity_id
_entity_poly.type
_entity_poly.pdbx_seq_one_letter_code
_entity_poly.pdbx_strand_id
1 'polypeptide(L)'
;MSRESWWTNRIDWFGPESFVGALCGLGCVASVPLGVAGGDAAWPYLGPLVGGGLLTAFRGPVRRFGTGLAISSVAVPSLLVGVLLFGGAAAVFR
;
A
#
# COMPACT_ATOMS: atom_id res chain seq x y z
N MET A 1 29.92 -5.72 -7.65
CA MET A 1 28.57 -5.29 -8.10
C MET A 1 28.64 -3.81 -8.44
N SER A 2 28.43 -3.43 -9.71
CA SER A 2 28.45 -2.01 -10.13
C SER A 2 27.16 -1.31 -9.69
N ARG A 3 27.23 -0.02 -9.37
CA ARG A 3 26.07 0.81 -8.96
C ARG A 3 24.89 0.72 -9.94
N GLU A 4 25.16 0.54 -11.22
CA GLU A 4 24.14 0.43 -12.27
C GLU A 4 23.29 -0.83 -12.15
N SER A 5 23.90 -1.97 -11.78
CA SER A 5 23.19 -3.24 -11.59
C SER A 5 22.20 -3.22 -10.41
N TRP A 6 22.43 -2.36 -9.42
CA TRP A 6 21.58 -2.23 -8.24
C TRP A 6 20.33 -1.39 -8.53
N TRP A 7 20.45 -0.36 -9.38
CA TRP A 7 19.31 0.47 -9.80
C TRP A 7 18.36 -0.26 -10.74
N THR A 8 18.90 -1.01 -11.72
CA THR A 8 18.07 -1.86 -12.60
C THR A 8 17.29 -2.89 -11.81
N ASN A 9 17.93 -3.54 -10.84
CA ASN A 9 17.26 -4.52 -9.98
C ASN A 9 16.13 -3.91 -9.14
N ARG A 10 16.22 -2.63 -8.71
CA ARG A 10 15.12 -1.96 -7.99
C ARG A 10 13.97 -1.56 -8.90
N ILE A 11 14.23 -1.19 -10.16
CA ILE A 11 13.17 -0.88 -11.13
C ILE A 11 12.34 -2.14 -11.46
N ASP A 12 12.95 -3.32 -11.42
CA ASP A 12 12.24 -4.60 -11.64
C ASP A 12 11.19 -4.93 -10.55
N TRP A 13 11.17 -4.23 -9.42
CA TRP A 13 10.17 -4.39 -8.36
C TRP A 13 8.87 -3.65 -8.66
N PHE A 14 8.89 -2.75 -9.65
CA PHE A 14 7.77 -1.93 -10.04
C PHE A 14 7.35 -2.26 -11.48
N GLY A 15 6.06 -2.10 -11.75
CA GLY A 15 5.38 -2.45 -12.99
C GLY A 15 3.86 -2.22 -12.87
N PRO A 16 3.09 -2.43 -13.95
CA PRO A 16 1.64 -2.24 -13.93
C PRO A 16 0.94 -3.11 -12.88
N GLU A 17 1.50 -4.28 -12.55
CA GLU A 17 0.96 -5.18 -11.54
C GLU A 17 1.02 -4.57 -10.13
N SER A 18 2.03 -3.74 -9.86
CA SER A 18 2.13 -2.99 -8.60
C SER A 18 1.02 -1.95 -8.46
N PHE A 19 0.55 -1.36 -9.57
CA PHE A 19 -0.61 -0.47 -9.51
C PHE A 19 -1.88 -1.24 -9.15
N VAL A 20 -2.09 -2.42 -9.74
CA VAL A 20 -3.22 -3.30 -9.39
C VAL A 20 -3.12 -3.76 -7.93
N GLY A 21 -1.92 -4.14 -7.47
CA GLY A 21 -1.68 -4.51 -6.08
C GLY A 21 -1.99 -3.36 -5.11
N ALA A 22 -1.61 -2.13 -5.47
CA ALA A 22 -1.92 -0.96 -4.67
C ALA A 22 -3.42 -0.69 -4.59
N LEU A 23 -4.15 -0.79 -5.70
CA LEU A 23 -5.62 -0.66 -5.70
C LEU A 23 -6.30 -1.74 -4.86
N CYS A 24 -5.79 -2.97 -4.90
CA CYS A 24 -6.33 -4.07 -4.13
C CYS A 24 -6.19 -3.82 -2.62
N GLY A 25 -5.00 -3.41 -2.18
CA GLY A 25 -4.79 -3.08 -0.76
C GLY A 25 -5.52 -1.80 -0.33
N LEU A 26 -5.72 -0.84 -1.24
CA LEU A 26 -6.59 0.32 -0.99
C LEU A 26 -8.05 -0.10 -0.82
N GLY A 27 -8.53 -1.06 -1.60
CA GLY A 27 -9.85 -1.68 -1.44
C GLY A 27 -10.02 -2.36 -0.08
N CYS A 28 -8.99 -3.07 0.39
CA CYS A 28 -8.98 -3.61 1.75
C CYS A 28 -9.07 -2.49 2.79
N VAL A 29 -8.20 -1.48 2.74
CA VAL A 29 -8.23 -0.39 3.73
C VAL A 29 -9.55 0.38 3.71
N ALA A 30 -10.12 0.61 2.52
CA ALA A 30 -11.40 1.28 2.34
C ALA A 30 -12.59 0.45 2.84
N SER A 31 -12.45 -0.87 3.04
CA SER A 31 -13.54 -1.71 3.51
C SER A 31 -14.03 -1.31 4.92
N VAL A 32 -13.16 -0.71 5.74
CA VAL A 32 -13.51 -0.23 7.09
C VAL A 32 -14.43 1.01 7.04
N PRO A 33 -14.04 2.15 6.43
CA PRO A 33 -14.93 3.30 6.33
C PRO A 33 -16.18 3.05 5.48
N LEU A 34 -16.14 2.07 4.56
CA LEU A 34 -17.32 1.66 3.77
C LEU A 34 -18.27 0.73 4.54
N GLY A 35 -17.94 0.33 5.78
CA GLY A 35 -18.78 -0.55 6.61
C GLY A 35 -18.81 -2.02 6.15
N VAL A 36 -17.92 -2.42 5.25
CA VAL A 36 -17.79 -3.81 4.76
C VAL A 36 -17.02 -4.68 5.76
N ALA A 37 -15.98 -4.12 6.38
CA ALA A 37 -15.28 -4.75 7.50
C ALA A 37 -15.74 -4.10 8.81
N GLY A 38 -15.87 -4.90 9.88
CA GLY A 38 -16.15 -4.38 11.21
C GLY A 38 -15.10 -3.36 11.66
N GLY A 39 -15.50 -2.34 12.42
CA GLY A 39 -14.61 -1.26 12.86
C GLY A 39 -13.38 -1.75 13.64
N ASP A 40 -13.49 -2.89 14.32
CA ASP A 40 -12.41 -3.52 15.09
C ASP A 40 -11.54 -4.48 14.25
N ALA A 41 -11.82 -4.60 12.95
CA ALA A 41 -11.07 -5.49 12.09
C ALA A 41 -9.70 -4.87 11.76
N ALA A 42 -8.63 -5.46 12.29
CA ALA A 42 -7.25 -5.10 11.94
C ALA A 42 -6.79 -5.73 10.60
N TRP A 43 -7.45 -6.80 10.16
CA TRP A 43 -7.09 -7.53 8.94
C TRP A 43 -7.04 -6.67 7.66
N PRO A 44 -7.91 -5.66 7.44
CA PRO A 44 -7.88 -4.87 6.21
C PRO A 44 -6.62 -4.01 6.07
N TYR A 45 -5.92 -3.76 7.18
CA TYR A 45 -4.62 -3.08 7.22
C TYR A 45 -3.44 -4.06 7.22
N LEU A 46 -3.55 -5.15 7.99
CA LEU A 46 -2.48 -6.14 8.13
C LEU A 46 -2.39 -7.11 6.95
N GLY A 47 -3.53 -7.45 6.33
CA GLY A 47 -3.61 -8.38 5.21
C GLY A 47 -2.81 -7.92 3.99
N PRO A 48 -2.96 -6.67 3.53
CA PRO A 48 -2.14 -6.13 2.45
C PRO A 48 -0.65 -6.04 2.82
N LEU A 49 -0.32 -5.81 4.09
CA LEU A 49 1.06 -5.76 4.57
C LEU A 49 1.72 -7.14 4.56
N VAL A 50 1.10 -8.12 5.21
CA VAL A 50 1.60 -9.49 5.34
C VAL A 50 1.54 -10.21 4.00
N GLY A 51 0.42 -10.11 3.29
CA GLY A 51 0.24 -10.66 1.95
C GLY A 51 1.20 -10.02 0.96
N GLY A 52 1.35 -8.69 0.98
CA GLY A 52 2.28 -7.98 0.10
C GLY A 52 3.72 -8.38 0.36
N GLY A 53 4.12 -8.42 1.64
CA GLY A 53 5.43 -8.89 2.07
C GLY A 53 5.72 -10.33 1.62
N LEU A 54 4.77 -11.25 1.79
CA LEU A 54 4.93 -12.64 1.34
C LEU A 54 5.10 -12.72 -0.18
N LEU A 55 4.28 -11.99 -0.93
CA LEU A 55 4.34 -11.98 -2.39
C LEU A 55 5.66 -11.39 -2.91
N THR A 56 6.33 -10.54 -2.13
CA THR A 56 7.64 -10.01 -2.50
C THR A 56 8.77 -11.05 -2.50
N ALA A 57 8.60 -12.19 -1.82
CA ALA A 57 9.56 -13.29 -1.84
C ALA A 57 9.63 -14.02 -3.20
N PHE A 58 8.61 -13.86 -4.04
CA PHE A 58 8.56 -14.45 -5.37
C PHE A 58 9.30 -13.57 -6.41
N ARG A 59 9.40 -14.06 -7.65
CA ARG A 59 9.99 -13.32 -8.78
C ARG A 59 8.93 -12.92 -9.80
N GLY A 60 9.22 -11.87 -10.56
CA GLY A 60 8.40 -11.44 -11.69
C GLY A 60 7.11 -10.71 -11.27
N PRO A 61 5.99 -10.89 -11.99
CA PRO A 61 4.73 -10.16 -11.79
C PRO A 61 4.17 -10.27 -10.37
N VAL A 62 4.33 -11.42 -9.73
CA VAL A 62 3.86 -11.69 -8.36
C VAL A 62 4.56 -10.79 -7.35
N ARG A 63 5.88 -10.59 -7.50
CA ARG A 63 6.66 -9.68 -6.67
C ARG A 63 6.14 -8.25 -6.80
N ARG A 64 5.92 -7.80 -8.04
CA ARG A 64 5.47 -6.43 -8.35
C ARG A 64 4.10 -6.15 -7.74
N PHE A 65 3.17 -7.10 -7.86
CA PHE A 65 1.88 -7.03 -7.19
C PHE A 65 2.03 -6.95 -5.66
N GLY A 66 2.87 -7.81 -5.07
CA GLY A 66 3.19 -7.80 -3.64
C GLY A 66 3.75 -6.46 -3.16
N THR A 67 4.68 -5.88 -3.93
CA THR A 67 5.24 -4.55 -3.64
C THR A 67 4.14 -3.49 -3.60
N GLY A 68 3.25 -3.47 -4.60
CA GLY A 68 2.12 -2.54 -4.65
C GLY A 68 1.15 -2.69 -3.47
N LEU A 69 0.82 -3.94 -3.15
CA LEU A 69 -0.04 -4.30 -2.04
C LEU A 69 0.56 -3.83 -0.70
N ALA A 70 1.85 -4.09 -0.47
CA ALA A 70 2.55 -3.66 0.73
C ALA A 70 2.60 -2.12 0.86
N ILE A 71 2.88 -1.41 -0.23
CA ILE A 71 2.95 0.06 -0.25
C ILE A 71 1.62 0.69 0.14
N SER A 72 0.50 0.15 -0.35
CA SER A 72 -0.83 0.69 -0.01
C SER A 72 -1.09 0.67 1.51
N SER A 73 -0.56 -0.34 2.21
CA SER A 73 -0.69 -0.48 3.68
C SER A 73 -0.03 0.66 4.46
N VAL A 74 1.00 1.30 3.89
CA VAL A 74 1.74 2.40 4.55
C VAL A 74 1.28 3.74 4.00
N ALA A 75 1.14 3.85 2.68
CA ALA A 75 0.78 5.09 2.01
C ALA A 75 -0.63 5.57 2.38
N VAL A 76 -1.61 4.66 2.50
CA VAL A 76 -3.00 5.03 2.76
C VAL A 76 -3.21 5.53 4.20
N PRO A 77 -2.71 4.87 5.26
CA PRO A 77 -2.76 5.43 6.61
C PRO A 77 -1.96 6.72 6.74
N SER A 78 -0.80 6.83 6.07
CA SER A 78 0.01 8.05 6.09
C SER A 78 -0.70 9.22 5.41
N LEU A 79 -1.39 8.98 4.29
CA LEU A 79 -2.23 9.97 3.62
C LEU A 79 -3.44 10.34 4.48
N LEU A 80 -4.10 9.37 5.11
CA LEU A 80 -5.23 9.63 6.00
C LEU A 80 -4.79 10.48 7.20
N VAL A 81 -3.69 10.13 7.86
CA VAL A 81 -3.10 10.93 8.96
C VAL A 81 -2.69 12.31 8.47
N GLY A 82 -2.06 12.40 7.29
CA GLY A 82 -1.73 13.68 6.66
C GLY A 82 -2.97 14.54 6.41
N VAL A 83 -4.04 13.97 5.86
CA VAL A 83 -5.32 14.67 5.62
C VAL A 83 -6.02 15.03 6.94
N LEU A 84 -5.99 14.19 7.96
CA LEU A 84 -6.59 14.51 9.26
C LEU A 84 -5.83 15.62 9.99
N LEU A 85 -4.49 15.58 9.95
CA LEU A 85 -3.63 16.58 10.60
C LEU A 85 -3.60 17.91 9.84
N PHE A 86 -3.45 17.88 8.51
CA PHE A 86 -3.35 19.09 7.68
C PHE A 86 -4.68 19.53 7.05
N GLY A 87 -5.54 18.60 6.65
CA GLY A 87 -6.90 18.91 6.18
C GLY A 87 -7.83 19.30 7.33
N GLY A 88 -7.62 18.76 8.54
CA GLY A 88 -8.25 19.25 9.77
C GLY A 88 -7.81 20.67 10.12
N ALA A 89 -6.53 21.01 9.91
CA ALA A 89 -6.06 22.40 10.06
C ALA A 89 -6.74 23.35 9.05
N ALA A 90 -6.97 22.92 7.81
CA ALA A 90 -7.70 23.72 6.82
C ALA A 90 -9.19 23.95 7.16
N ALA A 91 -9.80 23.07 7.97
CA ALA A 91 -11.18 23.23 8.44
C ALA A 91 -11.30 24.13 9.69
N VAL A 92 -10.23 24.29 10.48
CA VAL A 92 -10.18 25.16 11.68
C VAL A 92 -9.96 26.63 11.34
N PHE A 93 -9.39 26.93 10.16
CA PHE A 93 -9.21 28.31 9.67
C PHE A 93 -10.36 28.83 8.80
N ARG A 94 -11.54 28.20 8.87
CA ARG A 94 -12.76 28.62 8.18
C ARG A 94 -13.83 29.01 9.17
#